data_AF-A0A7Y0X5S3-F1
#
_entry.id   AF-A0A7Y0X5S3-F1
#
_cell.length_a   1.000
_cell.length_b   1.000
_cell.length_c   1.000
_cell.angle_alpha   90.00
_cell.angle_beta   90.00
_cell.angle_gamma   90.00
#
_symmetry.space_group_name_H-M   'P 1'
#
loop_
_entity.id
_entity.type
_entity.pdbx_description
1 polymer ?
#
loop_
_entity_poly.entity_id
_entity_poly.type
_entity_poly.pdbx_seq_one_letter_code
_entity_poly.pdbx_strand_id
1 'polypeptide(L)'
;MMSISQLLGCISKQVDGQYIAQYEELTLRSVFQPIYKKDLSIIGLEALVRISTADGSMIRPDLFFQSPSISEHVQLNVERLSRLIHIKNFGQSRYRNKKLFLNVLPRAAEMLAKDLSYSHLLKQVICEADFCREQIVMELVELSAGDESFLYKATKELSSKTVIEGIETEHQLNLMKKLGFDMYQGYLLAMPQTLEMYEEAKTA
;
A
#
# COMPACT_ATOMS: atom_id res chain seq x y z
N MET A 1 15.62 -1.71 -12.73
CA MET A 1 15.17 -1.85 -11.33
C MET A 1 16.33 -2.26 -10.45
N MET A 2 16.37 -1.82 -9.19
CA MET A 2 17.40 -2.27 -8.24
C MET A 2 17.29 -3.78 -7.98
N SER A 3 18.44 -4.43 -7.84
CA SER A 3 18.54 -5.78 -7.30
C SER A 3 18.13 -5.82 -5.82
N ILE A 4 17.88 -7.02 -5.28
CA ILE A 4 17.54 -7.22 -3.86
C ILE A 4 18.65 -6.67 -2.95
N SER A 5 19.92 -6.93 -3.27
CA SER A 5 21.05 -6.44 -2.48
C SER A 5 21.09 -4.92 -2.44
N GLN A 6 20.84 -4.25 -3.57
CA GLN A 6 20.75 -2.80 -3.63
C GLN A 6 19.59 -2.24 -2.81
N LEU A 7 18.39 -2.86 -2.91
CA LEU A 7 17.23 -2.46 -2.10
C LEU A 7 17.52 -2.57 -0.59
N LEU A 8 18.09 -3.70 -0.16
CA LEU A 8 18.39 -3.92 1.25
C LEU A 8 19.49 -2.97 1.75
N GLY A 9 20.46 -2.64 0.89
CA GLY A 9 21.50 -1.65 1.18
C GLY A 9 20.96 -0.23 1.41
N CYS A 10 19.79 0.10 0.85
CA CYS A 10 19.11 1.37 1.11
C CYS A 10 18.45 1.44 2.49
N ILE A 11 18.20 0.31 3.16
CA ILE A 11 17.41 0.28 4.40
C ILE A 11 18.33 0.25 5.62
N SER A 12 18.09 1.14 6.57
CA SER A 12 18.82 1.19 7.84
C SER A 12 17.88 1.40 9.02
N LYS A 13 18.24 0.83 10.18
CA LYS A 13 17.55 1.08 11.44
C LYS A 13 18.16 2.30 12.12
N GLN A 14 17.31 3.28 12.43
CA GLN A 14 17.70 4.51 13.09
C GLN A 14 17.77 4.34 14.61
N VAL A 15 18.32 5.34 15.31
CA VAL A 15 18.50 5.32 16.78
C VAL A 15 17.17 5.22 17.53
N ASP A 16 16.10 5.80 16.97
CA ASP A 16 14.73 5.70 17.48
C ASP A 16 14.08 4.32 17.21
N GLY A 17 14.81 3.41 16.57
CA GLY A 17 14.36 2.08 16.18
C GLY A 17 13.63 2.03 14.84
N GLN A 18 13.31 3.15 14.19
CA GLN A 18 12.61 3.16 12.91
C GLN A 18 13.50 2.62 11.79
N TYR A 19 12.98 1.71 10.97
CA TYR A 19 13.58 1.39 9.68
C TYR A 19 13.23 2.49 8.68
N ILE A 20 14.24 3.10 8.07
CA ILE A 20 14.09 4.08 7.00
C ILE A 20 14.78 3.57 5.76
N ALA A 21 14.43 4.13 4.60
CA ALA A 21 15.18 3.89 3.37
C ALA A 21 15.79 5.18 2.83
N GLN A 22 17.03 5.12 2.39
CA GLN A 22 17.73 6.19 1.67
C GLN A 22 17.98 5.72 0.25
N TYR A 23 17.45 6.46 -0.72
CA TYR A 23 17.55 6.12 -2.14
C TYR A 23 17.71 7.38 -2.96
N GLU A 24 18.83 7.50 -3.67
CA GLU A 24 19.24 8.76 -4.30
C GLU A 24 19.23 9.90 -3.27
N GLU A 25 18.68 11.07 -3.60
CA GLU A 25 18.56 12.21 -2.70
C GLU A 25 17.31 12.13 -1.80
N LEU A 26 16.65 10.97 -1.72
CA LEU A 26 15.40 10.76 -1.01
C LEU A 26 15.60 9.99 0.28
N THR A 27 14.96 10.48 1.34
CA THR A 27 14.73 9.76 2.59
C THR A 27 13.26 9.38 2.70
N LEU A 28 13.00 8.07 2.86
CA LEU A 28 11.69 7.48 3.00
C LEU A 28 11.45 7.04 4.45
N ARG A 29 10.34 7.47 5.03
CA ARG A 29 9.90 7.08 6.37
C ARG A 29 8.49 6.51 6.35
N SER A 30 8.22 5.60 7.28
CA SER A 30 6.87 5.08 7.50
C SER A 30 6.11 5.98 8.48
N VAL A 31 4.89 6.33 8.14
CA VAL A 31 3.88 6.77 9.12
C VAL A 31 2.66 5.86 9.00
N PHE A 32 1.87 5.80 10.06
CA PHE A 32 0.76 4.85 10.16
C PHE A 32 -0.52 5.56 10.59
N GLN A 33 -1.58 5.45 9.79
CA GLN A 33 -2.89 6.01 10.06
C GLN A 33 -3.81 4.92 10.62
N PRO A 34 -4.31 5.05 11.87
CA PRO A 34 -5.20 4.05 12.44
C PRO A 34 -6.57 4.03 11.74
N ILE A 35 -7.08 2.82 11.50
CA ILE A 35 -8.45 2.57 11.04
C ILE A 35 -9.25 2.04 12.23
N TYR A 36 -10.41 2.64 12.47
CA TYR A 36 -11.24 2.37 13.65
C TYR A 36 -12.49 1.56 13.31
N LYS A 37 -12.90 0.71 14.25
CA LYS A 37 -14.25 0.14 14.30
C LYS A 37 -15.24 1.18 14.86
N LYS A 38 -16.54 0.87 14.79
CA LYS A 38 -17.61 1.69 15.39
C LYS A 38 -17.40 1.96 16.89
N ASP A 39 -16.82 1.01 17.61
CA ASP A 39 -16.49 1.13 19.04
C ASP A 39 -15.20 1.94 19.32
N LEU A 40 -14.64 2.60 18.30
CA LEU A 40 -13.37 3.36 18.35
C LEU A 40 -12.14 2.54 18.71
N SER A 41 -12.22 1.20 18.66
CA SER A 41 -11.01 0.36 18.74
C SER A 41 -10.37 0.15 17.37
N ILE A 42 -9.04 0.11 17.35
CA ILE A 42 -8.25 0.01 16.11
C ILE A 42 -8.36 -1.40 15.52
N ILE A 43 -8.81 -1.50 14.26
CA ILE A 43 -8.83 -2.74 13.47
C ILE A 43 -7.50 -2.95 12.73
N GLY A 44 -6.88 -1.87 12.29
CA GLY A 44 -5.62 -1.90 11.53
C GLY A 44 -5.02 -0.53 11.36
N LEU A 45 -3.88 -0.49 10.67
CA LEU A 45 -3.20 0.75 10.32
C LEU A 45 -2.88 0.75 8.84
N GLU A 46 -3.13 1.88 8.18
CA GLU A 46 -2.67 2.18 6.85
C GLU A 46 -1.24 2.71 6.91
N ALA A 47 -0.32 2.06 6.20
CA ALA A 47 1.04 2.52 6.11
C ALA A 47 1.19 3.49 4.94
N LEU A 48 1.69 4.68 5.26
CA LEU A 48 1.91 5.76 4.30
C LEU A 48 3.39 6.13 4.29
N VAL A 49 3.92 6.36 3.09
CA VAL A 49 5.28 6.88 2.94
C VAL A 49 5.30 8.38 3.20
N ARG A 50 6.37 8.82 3.86
CA ARG A 50 6.80 10.22 3.88
C ARG A 50 8.11 10.31 3.13
N ILE A 51 8.14 11.17 2.12
CA ILE A 51 9.27 11.37 1.22
C ILE A 51 9.85 12.74 1.54
N SER A 52 11.16 12.80 1.73
CA SER A 52 11.89 14.04 1.96
C SER A 52 13.18 14.05 1.16
N THR A 53 13.61 15.22 0.71
CA THR A 53 14.90 15.42 0.05
C THR A 53 16.02 15.61 1.08
N ALA A 54 17.28 15.55 0.64
CA ALA A 54 18.46 15.74 1.49
C ALA A 54 18.48 17.08 2.25
N ASP A 55 17.86 18.12 1.70
CA ASP A 55 17.71 19.44 2.34
C ASP A 55 16.53 19.50 3.35
N GLY A 56 15.79 18.41 3.52
CA GLY A 56 14.65 18.31 4.43
C GLY A 56 13.29 18.72 3.82
N SER A 57 13.23 19.12 2.55
CA SER A 57 11.96 19.47 1.91
C SER A 57 11.06 18.23 1.78
N MET A 58 9.79 18.38 2.15
CA MET A 58 8.81 17.30 2.10
C MET A 58 8.20 17.18 0.70
N ILE A 59 8.21 15.97 0.14
CA ILE A 59 7.55 15.64 -1.11
C ILE A 59 6.24 14.92 -0.81
N ARG A 60 5.16 15.41 -1.40
CA ARG A 60 3.84 14.79 -1.39
C ARG A 60 3.87 13.46 -2.19
N PRO A 61 3.51 12.31 -1.58
CA PRO A 61 3.58 11.01 -2.26
C PRO A 61 2.73 10.93 -3.54
N ASP A 62 1.53 11.53 -3.54
CA ASP A 62 0.66 11.62 -4.71
C ASP A 62 1.36 12.33 -5.88
N LEU A 63 1.97 13.49 -5.61
CA LEU A 63 2.73 14.23 -6.62
C LEU A 63 3.98 13.47 -7.08
N PHE A 64 4.62 12.71 -6.20
CA PHE A 64 5.80 11.91 -6.55
C PHE A 64 5.44 10.76 -7.51
N PHE A 65 4.42 9.98 -7.18
CA PHE A 65 4.04 8.80 -7.97
C PHE A 65 3.28 9.15 -9.26
N GLN A 66 2.65 10.33 -9.34
CA GLN A 66 1.99 10.80 -10.56
C GLN A 66 2.90 11.67 -11.45
N SER A 67 4.12 12.02 -11.00
CA SER A 67 4.97 12.95 -11.74
C SER A 67 5.53 12.32 -13.03
N PRO A 68 5.29 12.93 -14.21
CA PRO A 68 5.88 12.47 -15.46
C PRO A 68 7.39 12.80 -15.57
N SER A 69 7.91 13.69 -14.72
CA SER A 69 9.34 14.04 -14.72
C SER A 69 10.21 13.04 -13.95
N ILE A 70 9.59 12.18 -13.14
CA ILE A 70 10.28 11.16 -12.36
C ILE A 70 10.21 9.85 -13.13
N SER A 71 11.36 9.23 -13.39
CA SER A 71 11.38 7.97 -14.14
C SER A 71 10.60 6.87 -13.43
N GLU A 72 9.94 6.02 -14.22
CA GLU A 72 9.17 4.90 -13.70
C GLU A 72 10.00 3.97 -12.80
N HIS A 73 11.27 3.73 -13.15
CA HIS A 73 12.17 2.92 -12.33
C HIS A 73 12.39 3.49 -10.92
N VAL A 74 12.46 4.81 -10.79
CA VAL A 74 12.61 5.49 -9.49
C VAL A 74 11.34 5.35 -8.67
N GLN A 75 10.17 5.60 -9.28
CA GLN A 75 8.88 5.45 -8.61
C GLN A 75 8.68 4.03 -8.07
N LEU A 76 8.96 3.01 -8.90
CA LEU A 76 8.85 1.60 -8.51
C LEU A 76 9.82 1.23 -7.40
N ASN A 77 11.07 1.70 -7.45
CA ASN A 77 12.04 1.45 -6.38
C ASN A 77 11.59 2.08 -5.05
N VAL A 78 11.06 3.31 -5.08
CA VAL A 78 10.52 3.97 -3.89
C VAL A 78 9.32 3.20 -3.33
N GLU A 79 8.42 2.70 -4.18
CA GLU A 79 7.29 1.88 -3.72
C GLU A 79 7.78 0.56 -3.09
N ARG A 80 8.76 -0.11 -3.71
CA ARG A 80 9.35 -1.35 -3.18
C ARG A 80 9.98 -1.10 -1.81
N LEU A 81 10.80 -0.06 -1.68
CA LEU A 81 11.42 0.32 -0.42
C LEU A 81 10.38 0.68 0.64
N SER A 82 9.34 1.44 0.27
CA SER A 82 8.25 1.84 1.17
C SER A 82 7.59 0.62 1.79
N ARG A 83 7.22 -0.39 0.99
CA ARG A 83 6.61 -1.62 1.52
C ARG A 83 7.54 -2.39 2.45
N LEU A 84 8.83 -2.50 2.12
CA LEU A 84 9.81 -3.16 3.00
C LEU A 84 9.92 -2.46 4.36
N ILE A 85 10.04 -1.12 4.40
CA ILE A 85 10.14 -0.39 5.66
C ILE A 85 8.82 -0.38 6.43
N HIS A 86 7.67 -0.35 5.75
CA HIS A 86 6.34 -0.43 6.38
C HIS A 86 6.17 -1.75 7.13
N ILE A 87 6.48 -2.88 6.48
CA ILE A 87 6.38 -4.22 7.07
C ILE A 87 7.30 -4.32 8.29
N LYS A 88 8.57 -3.90 8.18
CA LYS A 88 9.54 -3.94 9.29
C LYS A 88 9.11 -3.06 10.47
N ASN A 89 8.66 -1.83 10.21
CA ASN A 89 8.21 -0.91 11.25
C ASN A 89 6.90 -1.35 11.91
N PHE A 90 5.97 -1.90 11.14
CA PHE A 90 4.72 -2.44 11.67
C PHE A 90 4.97 -3.66 12.57
N GLY A 91 5.82 -4.59 12.14
CA GLY A 91 6.15 -5.82 12.87
C GLY A 91 6.75 -5.59 14.26
N GLN A 92 7.58 -4.55 14.42
CA GLN A 92 8.14 -4.19 15.73
C GLN A 92 7.22 -3.30 16.59
N SER A 93 6.04 -2.92 16.07
CA SER A 93 5.12 -2.03 16.79
C SER A 93 4.24 -2.79 17.79
N ARG A 94 3.69 -2.08 18.77
CA ARG A 94 2.64 -2.62 19.66
C ARG A 94 1.35 -3.03 18.93
N TYR A 95 1.20 -2.62 17.67
CA TYR A 95 0.03 -2.92 16.84
C TYR A 95 0.26 -4.11 15.89
N ARG A 96 1.38 -4.83 16.01
CA ARG A 96 1.74 -5.94 15.12
C ARG A 96 0.70 -7.05 14.98
N ASN A 97 -0.26 -7.15 15.91
CA ASN A 97 -1.37 -8.11 15.89
C ASN A 97 -2.64 -7.56 15.20
N LYS A 98 -2.59 -6.36 14.62
CA LYS A 98 -3.69 -5.73 13.88
C LYS A 98 -3.53 -5.96 12.38
N LYS A 99 -4.47 -5.44 11.58
CA LYS A 99 -4.30 -5.41 10.12
C LYS A 99 -3.31 -4.32 9.71
N LEU A 100 -2.54 -4.60 8.67
CA LEU A 100 -1.65 -3.66 7.98
C LEU A 100 -2.22 -3.43 6.58
N PHE A 101 -2.61 -2.20 6.28
CA PHE A 101 -3.05 -1.80 4.96
C PHE A 101 -1.85 -1.22 4.21
N LEU A 102 -1.60 -1.74 3.01
CA LEU A 102 -0.48 -1.38 2.16
C LEU A 102 -0.98 -0.90 0.81
N ASN A 103 -0.63 0.34 0.48
CA ASN A 103 -0.86 0.93 -0.83
C ASN A 103 -0.01 0.21 -1.91
N VAL A 104 -0.62 -0.03 -3.07
CA VAL A 104 0.01 -0.65 -4.24
C VAL A 104 -0.42 0.10 -5.49
N LEU A 105 0.53 0.64 -6.24
CA LEU A 105 0.23 1.22 -7.54
C LEU A 105 -0.12 0.08 -8.53
N PRO A 106 -1.08 0.29 -9.45
CA PRO A 106 -1.45 -0.74 -10.43
C PRO A 106 -0.25 -1.31 -11.19
N ARG A 107 0.63 -0.42 -11.68
CA ARG A 107 1.85 -0.82 -12.41
C ARG A 107 2.81 -1.65 -11.57
N ALA A 108 2.89 -1.37 -10.26
CA ALA A 108 3.76 -2.13 -9.37
C ALA A 108 3.17 -3.48 -8.99
N ALA A 109 1.85 -3.61 -8.91
CA ALA A 109 1.20 -4.92 -8.81
C ALA A 109 1.54 -5.78 -10.02
N GLU A 110 1.54 -5.20 -11.23
CA GLU A 110 1.94 -5.93 -12.42
C GLU A 110 3.38 -6.47 -12.33
N MET A 111 4.30 -5.60 -11.92
CA MET A 111 5.70 -5.96 -11.80
C MET A 111 5.96 -6.95 -10.67
N LEU A 112 5.24 -6.83 -9.57
CA LEU A 112 5.36 -7.72 -8.42
C LEU A 112 5.10 -9.18 -8.79
N ALA A 113 4.09 -9.43 -9.62
CA ALA A 113 3.80 -10.78 -10.10
C ALA A 113 4.84 -11.32 -11.10
N LYS A 114 5.56 -10.44 -11.81
CA LYS A 114 6.66 -10.84 -12.73
C LYS A 114 8.00 -10.99 -11.99
N ASP A 115 8.25 -10.19 -10.96
CA ASP A 115 9.49 -10.19 -10.17
C ASP A 115 9.37 -11.17 -9.00
N LEU A 116 9.56 -12.46 -9.30
CA LEU A 116 9.56 -13.54 -8.31
C LEU A 116 10.58 -13.30 -7.18
N SER A 117 11.71 -12.66 -7.50
CA SER A 117 12.78 -12.40 -6.54
C SER A 117 12.32 -11.44 -5.45
N TYR A 118 11.65 -10.36 -5.85
CA TYR A 118 11.12 -9.36 -4.92
C TYR A 118 9.89 -9.87 -4.18
N SER A 119 9.04 -10.67 -4.84
CA SER A 119 7.93 -11.36 -4.17
C SER A 119 8.43 -12.31 -3.07
N HIS A 120 9.52 -13.04 -3.30
CA HIS A 120 10.16 -13.85 -2.28
C HIS A 120 10.73 -13.01 -1.12
N LEU A 121 11.39 -11.88 -1.44
CA LEU A 121 11.89 -10.94 -0.44
C LEU A 121 10.77 -10.43 0.47
N LEU A 122 9.61 -10.05 -0.08
CA LEU A 122 8.49 -9.60 0.74
C LEU A 122 7.97 -10.70 1.66
N LYS A 123 7.79 -11.92 1.13
CA LYS A 123 7.38 -13.07 1.94
C LYS A 123 8.38 -13.30 3.09
N GLN A 124 9.68 -13.21 2.82
CA GLN A 124 10.71 -13.29 3.85
C GLN A 124 10.59 -12.18 4.90
N VAL A 125 10.46 -10.92 4.49
CA VAL A 125 10.37 -9.79 5.42
C VAL A 125 9.10 -9.83 6.27
N ILE A 126 7.98 -10.34 5.73
CA ILE A 126 6.74 -10.59 6.49
C ILE A 126 6.99 -11.66 7.55
N CYS A 127 7.63 -12.78 7.18
CA CYS A 127 7.98 -13.85 8.12
C CYS A 127 8.93 -13.35 9.23
N GLU A 128 9.96 -12.57 8.88
CA GLU A 128 10.88 -11.95 9.84
C GLU A 128 10.19 -10.97 10.79
N ALA A 129 9.12 -10.32 10.34
CA ALA A 129 8.33 -9.37 11.11
C ALA A 129 7.30 -10.05 12.04
N ASP A 130 7.25 -11.39 12.05
CA ASP A 130 6.40 -12.22 12.92
C ASP A 130 4.91 -11.87 12.85
N PHE A 131 4.39 -11.65 11.63
CA PHE A 131 2.96 -11.47 11.41
C PHE A 131 2.47 -12.19 10.14
N CYS A 132 1.19 -12.58 10.14
CA CYS A 132 0.66 -13.47 9.12
C CYS A 132 0.06 -12.71 7.93
N ARG A 133 -0.01 -13.36 6.77
CA ARG A 133 -0.58 -12.77 5.54
C ARG A 133 -2.05 -12.36 5.70
N GLU A 134 -2.76 -12.95 6.66
CA GLU A 134 -4.15 -12.61 7.02
C GLU A 134 -4.32 -11.19 7.57
N GLN A 135 -3.22 -10.62 8.06
CA GLN A 135 -3.16 -9.27 8.58
C GLN A 135 -2.93 -8.25 7.47
N ILE A 136 -2.42 -8.66 6.30
CA ILE A 136 -2.15 -7.75 5.19
C ILE A 136 -3.42 -7.52 4.40
N VAL A 137 -3.73 -6.25 4.18
CA VAL A 137 -4.74 -5.78 3.24
C VAL A 137 -4.02 -4.96 2.17
N MET A 138 -4.17 -5.35 0.90
CA MET A 138 -3.59 -4.59 -0.21
C MET A 138 -4.62 -3.63 -0.76
N GLU A 139 -4.28 -2.34 -0.79
CA GLU A 139 -5.10 -1.26 -1.31
C GLU A 139 -4.56 -0.87 -2.69
N LEU A 140 -5.36 -1.11 -3.72
CA LEU A 140 -5.03 -0.64 -5.07
C LEU A 140 -5.67 0.73 -5.27
N VAL A 141 -4.80 1.72 -5.45
CA VAL A 141 -5.18 3.11 -5.68
C VAL A 141 -5.31 3.33 -7.19
N GLU A 142 -6.42 3.94 -7.61
CA GLU A 142 -6.74 4.32 -8.99
C GLU A 142 -6.87 3.15 -10.00
N LEU A 143 -8.08 2.96 -10.54
CA LEU A 143 -8.33 2.06 -11.67
C LEU A 143 -7.97 2.75 -12.99
N SER A 144 -6.72 2.63 -13.42
CA SER A 144 -6.32 2.95 -14.81
C SER A 144 -6.50 1.72 -15.71
N ALA A 145 -6.89 1.94 -16.98
CA ALA A 145 -7.05 0.87 -17.96
C ALA A 145 -5.79 -0.03 -18.07
N GLY A 146 -5.93 -1.33 -17.82
CA GLY A 146 -4.85 -2.32 -17.76
C GLY A 146 -5.40 -3.75 -17.73
N ASP A 147 -4.58 -4.76 -17.40
CA ASP A 147 -5.06 -6.15 -17.22
C ASP A 147 -5.49 -6.37 -15.76
N GLU A 148 -6.77 -6.16 -15.48
CA GLU A 148 -7.30 -6.20 -14.12
C GLU A 148 -7.23 -7.61 -13.49
N SER A 149 -7.30 -8.66 -14.32
CA SER A 149 -7.17 -10.05 -13.87
C SER A 149 -5.79 -10.34 -13.32
N PHE A 150 -4.77 -9.73 -13.93
CA PHE A 150 -3.41 -9.84 -13.48
C PHE A 150 -3.17 -9.09 -12.15
N LEU A 151 -3.73 -7.88 -12.00
CA LEU A 151 -3.67 -7.11 -10.75
C LEU A 151 -4.25 -7.90 -9.57
N TYR A 152 -5.38 -8.59 -9.79
CA TYR A 152 -5.98 -9.43 -8.75
C TYR A 152 -5.05 -10.58 -8.32
N LYS A 153 -4.44 -11.30 -9.27
CA LYS A 153 -3.53 -12.42 -8.95
C LYS A 153 -2.31 -11.96 -8.18
N ALA A 154 -1.69 -10.84 -8.60
CA ALA A 154 -0.51 -10.29 -7.94
C ALA A 154 -0.76 -9.94 -6.47
N THR A 155 -1.94 -9.39 -6.19
CA THR A 155 -2.31 -8.91 -4.84
C THR A 155 -2.70 -10.06 -3.91
N LYS A 156 -3.39 -11.07 -4.43
CA LYS A 156 -3.71 -12.31 -3.69
C LYS A 156 -2.49 -13.18 -3.37
N GLU A 157 -1.42 -13.10 -4.16
CA GLU A 157 -0.15 -13.77 -3.85
C GLU A 157 0.60 -13.19 -2.64
N LEU A 158 0.27 -11.96 -2.23
CA LEU A 158 0.86 -11.30 -1.06
C LEU A 158 -0.09 -11.15 0.14
N SER A 159 -1.38 -11.01 -0.09
CA SER A 159 -2.37 -10.73 0.96
C SER A 159 -3.52 -11.73 0.98
N SER A 160 -4.23 -11.84 2.11
CA SER A 160 -5.49 -12.59 2.17
C SER A 160 -6.69 -11.76 1.71
N LYS A 161 -6.60 -10.44 1.88
CA LYS A 161 -7.67 -9.47 1.64
C LYS A 161 -7.21 -8.32 0.74
N THR A 162 -8.08 -7.91 -0.16
CA THR A 162 -7.82 -6.79 -1.08
C THR A 162 -8.93 -5.75 -1.03
N VAL A 163 -8.54 -4.48 -1.16
CA VAL A 163 -9.44 -3.35 -1.41
C VAL A 163 -9.04 -2.76 -2.75
N ILE A 164 -10.02 -2.47 -3.60
CA ILE A 164 -9.82 -1.66 -4.81
C ILE A 164 -10.53 -0.32 -4.65
N GLU A 165 -9.79 0.76 -4.86
CA GLU A 165 -10.30 2.13 -4.81
C GLU A 165 -10.47 2.74 -6.21
N GLY A 166 -11.24 3.84 -6.30
CA GLY A 166 -11.44 4.55 -7.55
C GLY A 166 -12.39 3.88 -8.53
N ILE A 167 -13.38 3.12 -8.05
CA ILE A 167 -14.45 2.58 -8.91
C ILE A 167 -15.41 3.70 -9.31
N GLU A 168 -15.46 4.01 -10.60
CA GLU A 168 -16.29 5.09 -11.15
C GLU A 168 -17.38 4.59 -12.11
N THR A 169 -17.29 3.35 -12.59
CA THR A 169 -18.23 2.78 -13.57
C THR A 169 -18.73 1.39 -13.20
N GLU A 170 -19.98 1.07 -13.57
CA GLU A 170 -20.56 -0.28 -13.39
C GLU A 170 -19.70 -1.38 -14.04
N HIS A 171 -19.05 -1.07 -15.15
CA HIS A 171 -18.15 -2.01 -15.81
C HIS A 171 -16.98 -2.39 -14.91
N GLN A 172 -16.31 -1.41 -14.30
CA GLN A 172 -15.24 -1.64 -13.33
C GLN A 172 -15.74 -2.46 -12.14
N LEU A 173 -16.87 -2.09 -11.54
CA LEU A 173 -17.42 -2.80 -10.37
C LEU A 173 -17.70 -4.27 -10.68
N ASN A 174 -18.37 -4.55 -11.81
CA ASN A 174 -18.70 -5.92 -12.20
C ASN A 174 -17.45 -6.74 -12.52
N LEU A 175 -16.43 -6.13 -13.13
CA LEU A 175 -15.15 -6.78 -13.36
C LEU A 175 -14.45 -7.12 -12.03
N MET A 176 -14.34 -6.17 -11.09
CA MET A 176 -13.69 -6.41 -9.80
C MET A 176 -14.41 -7.49 -8.97
N LYS A 177 -15.74 -7.52 -9.01
CA LYS A 177 -16.56 -8.60 -8.41
C LYS A 177 -16.25 -9.95 -9.03
N LYS A 178 -16.19 -10.02 -10.35
CA LYS A 178 -15.88 -11.26 -11.09
C LYS A 178 -14.47 -11.78 -10.78
N LEU A 179 -13.52 -10.86 -10.58
CA LEU A 179 -12.15 -11.20 -10.22
C LEU A 179 -12.00 -11.66 -8.77
N GLY A 180 -12.90 -11.22 -7.87
CA GLY A 180 -12.95 -11.69 -6.48
C GLY A 180 -12.28 -10.77 -5.48
N PHE A 181 -12.20 -9.46 -5.76
CA PHE A 181 -11.78 -8.48 -4.75
C PHE A 181 -12.70 -8.51 -3.52
N ASP A 182 -12.15 -8.30 -2.32
CA ASP A 182 -12.93 -8.42 -1.09
C ASP A 182 -13.71 -7.16 -0.74
N MET A 183 -13.16 -5.99 -1.05
CA MET A 183 -13.66 -4.68 -0.64
C MET A 183 -13.51 -3.67 -1.78
N TYR A 184 -14.38 -2.66 -1.79
CA TYR A 184 -14.55 -1.74 -2.91
C TYR A 184 -14.79 -0.32 -2.41
N GLN A 185 -14.15 0.67 -3.03
CA GLN A 185 -14.39 2.10 -2.80
C GLN A 185 -14.39 2.84 -4.13
N GLY A 186 -15.24 3.84 -4.27
CA GLY A 186 -15.25 4.71 -5.45
C GLY A 186 -16.56 5.47 -5.62
N TYR A 187 -16.53 6.51 -6.45
CA TYR A 187 -17.65 7.44 -6.66
C TYR A 187 -18.90 6.80 -7.26
N LEU A 188 -18.76 5.67 -7.96
CA LEU A 188 -19.92 4.86 -8.38
C LEU A 188 -20.74 4.38 -7.17
N LEU A 189 -20.06 3.99 -6.09
CA LEU A 189 -20.69 3.38 -4.91
C LEU A 189 -21.21 4.44 -3.94
N ALA A 190 -20.39 5.45 -3.67
CA ALA A 190 -20.77 6.61 -2.87
C ALA A 190 -19.76 7.74 -3.05
N MET A 191 -20.26 8.98 -3.13
CA MET A 191 -19.42 10.16 -2.91
C MET A 191 -19.08 10.28 -1.42
N PRO A 192 -17.90 10.78 -1.03
CA PRO A 192 -17.60 11.11 0.36
C PRO A 192 -18.63 12.11 0.93
N GLN A 193 -19.25 11.77 2.06
CA GLN A 193 -20.23 12.60 2.76
C GLN A 193 -20.03 12.52 4.29
N THR A 194 -20.77 13.36 5.03
CA THR A 194 -20.80 13.27 6.50
C THR A 194 -21.54 12.00 6.96
N LEU A 195 -21.26 11.54 8.18
CA LEU A 195 -21.93 10.36 8.74
C LEU A 195 -23.45 10.55 8.88
N GLU A 196 -23.89 11.75 9.27
CA GLU A 196 -25.31 12.11 9.43
C GLU A 196 -26.10 11.84 8.15
N MET A 197 -25.55 12.23 6.98
CA MET A 197 -26.19 11.98 5.68
C MET A 197 -26.36 10.49 5.35
N TYR A 198 -25.41 9.64 5.76
CA TYR A 198 -25.51 8.19 5.54
C TYR A 198 -26.49 7.51 6.51
N GLU A 199 -26.73 8.08 7.68
CA GLU A 199 -27.71 7.57 8.64
C GLU A 199 -29.15 7.86 8.18
N GLU A 200 -29.41 9.08 7.70
CA GLU A 200 -30.72 9.48 7.15
C GLU A 200 -31.13 8.66 5.92
N ALA A 201 -30.17 8.38 5.02
CA ALA A 201 -30.41 7.61 3.80
C ALA A 201 -30.74 6.12 4.04
N LYS A 202 -30.44 5.56 5.23
CA LYS A 202 -30.80 4.17 5.60
C LYS A 202 -32.18 4.05 6.24
N THR A 203 -32.75 5.18 6.65
CA THR A 203 -34.07 5.25 7.31
C THR A 203 -35.20 5.66 6.35
N ALA A 204 -34.88 6.00 5.10
CA ALA A 204 -35.82 6.28 4.02
C ALA A 204 -36.02 5.06 3.12
#